data_AF-A0A843CE17-F1
#
_entry.id   AF-A0A843CE17-F1
#
_cell.length_a   1.000
_cell.length_b   1.000
_cell.length_c   1.000
_cell.angle_alpha   90.00
_cell.angle_beta   90.00
_cell.angle_gamma   90.00
#
_symmetry.space_group_name_H-M   'P 1'
#
loop_
_entity.id
_entity.type
_entity.pdbx_description
1 polymer ?
#
loop_
_entity_poly.entity_id
_entity_poly.type
_entity_poly.pdbx_seq_one_letter_code
_entity_poly.pdbx_strand_id
1 'polypeptide(L)'
;MNKEIIERAQRAKAKKALLGEDVDIEYYTTETNEHDVLASLDDISEDYGQDLLDAGIEPSEKDRSGSFLQRDRSVIFSRAKYPGLELMGTTDAIKKYDWLKEYLWKAIPVDMDKYTAEVELDQTHGYFIRSEAGSKVTMPVQSCLFITSDKIRQNVHNIVIAEENSELHLITGCSVSHTVNSALHLGVSEFYVKKGAKITFTMVHNWGGGVEVRPRSAVVIEDDGVYISNYILVTPVKSLQMFPTTYCVGRNARATSQSIVYATNDA
;
A
#
# COMPACT_ATOMS: atom_id res chain seq x y z
N MET A 1 -5.77 -15.39 -13.17
CA MET A 1 -6.55 -14.13 -13.27
C MET A 1 -7.88 -14.39 -13.94
N ASN A 2 -8.94 -13.70 -13.52
CA ASN A 2 -10.26 -13.80 -14.12
C ASN A 2 -10.29 -13.01 -15.43
N LYS A 3 -10.62 -13.66 -16.56
CA LYS A 3 -10.69 -13.03 -17.89
C LYS A 3 -11.56 -11.78 -17.91
N GLU A 4 -12.65 -11.78 -17.14
CA GLU A 4 -13.56 -10.66 -17.02
C GLU A 4 -12.91 -9.41 -16.37
N ILE A 5 -12.05 -9.61 -15.36
CA ILE A 5 -11.33 -8.52 -14.68
C ILE A 5 -10.38 -7.84 -15.66
N ILE A 6 -9.63 -8.63 -16.42
CA ILE A 6 -8.71 -8.12 -17.46
C ILE A 6 -9.48 -7.32 -18.52
N GLU A 7 -10.60 -7.85 -19.02
CA GLU A 7 -11.42 -7.16 -20.03
C GLU A 7 -11.99 -5.84 -19.49
N ARG A 8 -12.41 -5.78 -18.21
CA ARG A 8 -12.86 -4.56 -17.55
C ARG A 8 -11.73 -3.54 -17.43
N ALA A 9 -10.55 -3.97 -16.97
CA ALA A 9 -9.36 -3.12 -16.89
C ALA A 9 -8.99 -2.54 -18.26
N GLN A 10 -8.96 -3.38 -19.31
CA GLN A 10 -8.66 -2.94 -20.67
C GLN A 10 -9.61 -1.85 -21.17
N ARG A 11 -10.91 -1.94 -20.87
CA ARG A 11 -11.89 -0.90 -21.24
C ARG A 11 -11.68 0.42 -20.50
N ALA A 12 -11.02 0.40 -19.34
CA ALA A 12 -10.80 1.57 -18.50
C ALA A 12 -9.43 2.25 -18.70
N LYS A 13 -8.55 1.77 -19.59
CA LYS A 13 -7.22 2.35 -19.82
C LYS A 13 -7.20 3.87 -20.09
N ALA A 14 -8.23 4.39 -20.76
CA ALA A 14 -8.35 5.83 -21.05
C ALA A 14 -9.32 6.57 -20.10
N LYS A 15 -9.88 5.88 -19.12
CA LYS A 15 -10.89 6.44 -18.20
C LYS A 15 -10.20 7.33 -17.17
N LYS A 16 -10.28 8.65 -17.34
CA LYS A 16 -9.72 9.61 -16.38
C LYS A 16 -10.37 9.45 -15.01
N ALA A 17 -9.59 9.71 -13.96
CA ALA A 17 -10.15 9.85 -12.63
C ALA A 17 -11.11 11.05 -12.58
N LEU A 18 -12.12 10.96 -11.71
CA LEU A 18 -13.12 12.02 -11.56
C LEU A 18 -12.54 13.30 -10.94
N LEU A 19 -11.50 13.15 -10.11
CA LEU A 19 -10.89 14.22 -9.32
C LEU A 19 -9.38 14.27 -9.57
N GLY A 20 -8.81 15.45 -9.37
CA GLY A 20 -7.37 15.69 -9.49
C GLY A 20 -6.89 15.82 -10.93
N GLU A 21 -5.60 16.11 -11.07
CA GLU A 21 -4.94 16.22 -12.36
C GLU A 21 -4.82 14.86 -13.04
N ASP A 22 -5.06 14.85 -14.35
CA ASP A 22 -4.85 13.68 -15.19
C ASP A 22 -3.35 13.47 -15.43
N VAL A 23 -2.85 12.29 -15.06
CA VAL A 23 -1.41 11.95 -15.13
C VAL A 23 -1.09 11.22 -16.41
N ASP A 24 -0.02 11.60 -17.09
CA ASP A 24 0.50 10.84 -18.23
C ASP A 24 1.27 9.61 -17.74
N ILE A 25 0.61 8.45 -17.71
CA ILE A 25 1.19 7.19 -17.23
C ILE A 25 2.27 6.68 -18.21
N GLU A 26 2.21 7.05 -19.49
CA GLU A 26 3.16 6.60 -20.52
C GLU A 26 4.52 7.31 -20.41
N TYR A 27 4.58 8.44 -19.70
CA TYR A 27 5.82 9.12 -19.35
C TYR A 27 6.71 8.30 -18.39
N TYR A 28 6.12 7.32 -17.69
CA TYR A 28 6.79 6.51 -16.69
C TYR A 28 6.86 5.04 -17.13
N THR A 29 7.99 4.38 -16.85
CA THR A 29 8.18 2.96 -17.18
C THR A 29 8.08 2.07 -15.94
N THR A 30 7.60 0.85 -16.10
CA THR A 30 7.81 -0.20 -15.11
C THR A 30 9.18 -0.85 -15.26
N GLU A 31 9.82 -0.81 -16.42
CA GLU A 31 11.09 -1.51 -16.64
C GLU A 31 12.24 -0.89 -15.82
N THR A 32 12.69 -1.61 -14.80
CA THR A 32 13.84 -1.23 -13.95
C THR A 32 14.68 -2.46 -13.65
N ASN A 33 15.91 -2.25 -13.20
CA ASN A 33 16.70 -3.34 -12.62
C ASN A 33 15.94 -3.95 -11.43
N GLU A 34 16.03 -5.27 -11.31
CA GLU A 34 15.61 -5.96 -10.10
C GLU A 34 16.66 -5.78 -9.00
N HIS A 35 16.20 -5.82 -7.76
CA HIS A 35 17.03 -5.68 -6.58
C HIS A 35 17.07 -7.00 -5.80
N ASP A 36 18.22 -7.32 -5.25
CA ASP A 36 18.43 -8.53 -4.48
C ASP A 36 17.64 -8.52 -3.16
N VAL A 37 17.28 -9.72 -2.69
CA VAL A 37 16.64 -9.91 -1.39
C VAL A 37 17.68 -9.69 -0.28
N LEU A 38 17.29 -8.94 0.74
CA LEU A 38 18.09 -8.66 1.92
C LEU A 38 17.88 -9.72 3.01
N ALA A 39 18.95 -10.05 3.74
CA ALA A 39 18.87 -10.92 4.91
C ALA A 39 18.37 -10.16 6.15
N SER A 40 18.76 -8.88 6.27
CA SER A 40 18.29 -7.93 7.27
C SER A 40 17.87 -6.61 6.63
N LEU A 41 16.89 -5.91 7.21
CA LEU A 41 16.58 -4.55 6.78
C LEU A 41 17.70 -3.56 7.12
N ASP A 42 18.52 -3.85 8.12
CA ASP A 42 19.75 -3.12 8.42
C ASP A 42 20.79 -3.20 7.29
N ASP A 43 20.68 -4.19 6.38
CA ASP A 43 21.59 -4.32 5.23
C ASP A 43 21.24 -3.36 4.08
N ILE A 44 20.19 -2.54 4.24
CA ILE A 44 19.90 -1.49 3.27
C ILE A 44 21.04 -0.48 3.23
N SER A 45 21.36 0.03 2.04
CA SER A 45 22.38 1.06 1.88
C SER A 45 22.15 2.24 2.84
N GLU A 46 23.22 2.68 3.50
CA GLU A 46 23.20 3.81 4.45
C GLU A 46 22.60 5.08 3.81
N ASP A 47 22.76 5.25 2.49
CA ASP A 47 22.21 6.37 1.71
C ASP A 47 20.67 6.44 1.75
N TYR A 48 19.99 5.35 2.08
CA TYR A 48 18.52 5.27 2.16
C TYR A 48 17.99 5.24 3.60
N GLY A 49 18.87 5.18 4.61
CA GLY A 49 18.47 5.02 6.00
C GLY A 49 17.56 6.18 6.47
N GLN A 50 17.92 7.42 6.13
CA GLN A 50 17.12 8.58 6.49
C GLN A 50 15.78 8.62 5.72
N ASP A 51 15.78 8.28 4.43
CA ASP A 51 14.57 8.25 3.58
C ASP A 51 13.53 7.26 4.14
N LEU A 52 13.98 6.14 4.73
CA LEU A 52 13.13 5.16 5.42
C LEU A 52 12.62 5.66 6.77
N LEU A 53 13.50 6.24 7.60
CA LEU A 53 13.15 6.78 8.92
C LEU A 53 12.13 7.91 8.82
N ASP A 54 12.27 8.79 7.83
CA ASP A 54 11.34 9.89 7.55
C ASP A 54 9.95 9.38 7.14
N ALA A 55 9.87 8.16 6.59
CA ALA A 55 8.63 7.45 6.31
C ALA A 55 8.15 6.55 7.47
N GLY A 56 8.78 6.63 8.64
CA GLY A 56 8.41 5.88 9.86
C GLY A 56 8.86 4.41 9.87
N ILE A 57 9.76 4.03 8.97
CA ILE A 57 10.30 2.66 8.86
C ILE A 57 11.55 2.56 9.72
N GLU A 58 11.59 1.55 10.59
CA GLU A 58 12.69 1.25 11.51
C GLU A 58 13.53 0.09 10.93
N PRO A 59 14.72 0.34 10.34
CA PRO A 59 15.53 -0.70 9.70
C PRO A 59 15.96 -1.81 10.66
N SER A 60 16.19 -1.48 11.94
CA SER A 60 16.53 -2.47 12.97
C SER A 60 15.35 -3.38 13.33
N GLU A 61 14.15 -3.03 12.85
CA GLU A 61 12.88 -3.64 13.17
C GLU A 61 12.61 -3.73 14.68
N LYS A 62 13.27 -2.87 15.47
CA LYS A 62 13.02 -2.76 16.89
C LYS A 62 11.58 -2.32 17.10
N ASP A 63 10.92 -2.96 18.05
CA ASP A 63 9.53 -2.65 18.39
C ASP A 63 8.59 -2.78 17.15
N ARG A 64 8.86 -3.79 16.30
CA ARG A 64 8.01 -4.18 15.16
C ARG A 64 7.62 -5.66 15.24
N SER A 65 6.38 -5.96 14.87
CA SER A 65 5.84 -7.32 14.81
C SER A 65 6.10 -8.02 13.47
N GLY A 66 6.49 -7.26 12.45
CA GLY A 66 6.92 -7.74 11.15
C GLY A 66 7.29 -6.57 10.25
N SER A 67 8.08 -6.84 9.21
CA SER A 67 8.48 -5.82 8.26
C SER A 67 8.44 -6.33 6.82
N PHE A 68 8.01 -5.44 5.92
CA PHE A 68 7.99 -5.65 4.48
C PHE A 68 8.61 -4.45 3.79
N LEU A 69 9.45 -4.69 2.79
CA LEU A 69 10.02 -3.64 1.96
C LEU A 69 10.00 -4.09 0.50
N GLN A 70 9.33 -3.28 -0.31
CA GLN A 70 9.43 -3.32 -1.76
C GLN A 70 10.22 -2.11 -2.24
N ARG A 71 11.26 -2.37 -3.04
CA ARG A 71 12.08 -1.36 -3.69
C ARG A 71 11.83 -1.40 -5.19
N ASP A 72 11.38 -0.29 -5.77
CA ASP A 72 10.93 -0.19 -7.15
C ASP A 72 9.91 -1.30 -7.46
N ARG A 73 10.36 -2.35 -8.16
CA ARG A 73 9.56 -3.52 -8.55
C ARG A 73 10.00 -4.84 -7.94
N SER A 74 10.86 -4.82 -6.92
CA SER A 74 11.35 -6.02 -6.23
C SER A 74 10.91 -6.01 -4.78
N VAL A 75 10.32 -7.11 -4.31
CA VAL A 75 10.13 -7.35 -2.87
C VAL A 75 11.47 -7.79 -2.31
N ILE A 76 12.19 -6.89 -1.65
CA ILE A 76 13.55 -7.13 -1.17
C ILE A 76 13.59 -7.62 0.28
N PHE A 77 12.49 -7.50 1.02
CA PHE A 77 12.43 -8.00 2.39
C PHE A 77 10.99 -8.30 2.82
N SER A 78 10.80 -9.42 3.51
CA SER A 78 9.53 -9.76 4.17
C SER A 78 9.77 -10.70 5.34
N ARG A 79 9.40 -10.28 6.55
CA ARG A 79 9.58 -11.07 7.78
C ARG A 79 8.43 -10.81 8.76
N ALA A 80 7.70 -11.85 9.13
CA ALA A 80 6.78 -11.80 10.27
C ALA A 80 7.51 -12.28 11.54
N LYS A 81 7.32 -11.58 12.66
CA LYS A 81 7.91 -11.93 13.98
C LYS A 81 6.86 -12.32 15.02
N TYR A 82 5.59 -12.05 14.75
CA TYR A 82 4.48 -12.28 15.69
C TYR A 82 3.65 -13.52 15.31
N PRO A 83 3.35 -14.43 16.25
CA PRO A 83 2.49 -15.58 15.98
C PRO A 83 1.08 -15.17 15.53
N GLY A 84 0.62 -15.73 14.42
CA GLY A 84 -0.67 -15.38 13.82
C GLY A 84 -0.64 -14.13 12.92
N LEU A 85 0.55 -13.58 12.64
CA LEU A 85 0.76 -12.61 11.58
C LEU A 85 1.28 -13.30 10.32
N GLU A 86 0.59 -13.10 9.21
CA GLU A 86 1.08 -13.43 7.88
C GLU A 86 1.52 -12.14 7.17
N LEU A 87 2.72 -12.18 6.58
CA LEU A 87 3.28 -11.06 5.82
C LEU A 87 4.12 -11.57 4.64
N MET A 88 3.74 -11.17 3.42
CA MET A 88 4.44 -11.51 2.18
C MET A 88 4.06 -10.55 1.05
N GLY A 89 4.66 -10.71 -0.13
CA GLY A 89 4.22 -10.00 -1.32
C GLY A 89 2.85 -10.49 -1.81
N THR A 90 2.00 -9.60 -2.32
CA THR A 90 0.66 -9.96 -2.81
C THR A 90 0.72 -10.99 -3.94
N THR A 91 1.73 -10.92 -4.80
CA THR A 91 1.94 -11.90 -5.88
C THR A 91 2.19 -13.31 -5.33
N ASP A 92 2.90 -13.44 -4.21
CA ASP A 92 3.14 -14.73 -3.56
C ASP A 92 1.90 -15.21 -2.82
N ALA A 93 1.18 -14.30 -2.16
CA ALA A 93 -0.08 -14.61 -1.49
C ALA A 93 -1.13 -15.14 -2.47
N ILE A 94 -1.25 -14.55 -3.66
CA ILE A 94 -2.17 -15.02 -4.73
C ILE A 94 -1.82 -16.44 -5.19
N LYS A 95 -0.53 -16.77 -5.29
CA LYS A 95 -0.08 -18.13 -5.66
C LYS A 95 -0.32 -19.14 -4.52
N LYS A 96 -0.19 -18.68 -3.27
CA LYS A 96 -0.30 -19.51 -2.06
C LYS A 96 -1.75 -19.80 -1.68
N TYR A 97 -2.65 -18.84 -1.89
CA TYR A 97 -4.01 -18.87 -1.36
C TYR A 97 -5.06 -18.72 -2.45
N ASP A 98 -5.65 -19.85 -2.87
CA ASP A 98 -6.74 -19.87 -3.85
C ASP A 98 -7.97 -19.06 -3.41
N TRP A 99 -8.19 -18.92 -2.11
CA TRP A 99 -9.30 -18.15 -1.53
C TRP A 99 -9.09 -16.63 -1.63
N LEU A 100 -7.87 -16.15 -1.87
CA LEU A 100 -7.57 -14.71 -1.92
C LEU A 100 -8.29 -14.00 -3.09
N LYS A 101 -8.69 -14.76 -4.12
CA LYS A 101 -9.55 -14.28 -5.22
C LYS A 101 -10.91 -13.73 -4.77
N GLU A 102 -11.35 -14.08 -3.57
CA GLU A 102 -12.57 -13.55 -2.94
C GLU A 102 -12.37 -12.15 -2.34
N TYR A 103 -11.13 -11.66 -2.33
CA TYR A 103 -10.74 -10.35 -1.79
C TYR A 103 -10.09 -9.46 -2.84
N LEU A 104 -9.45 -10.02 -3.86
CA LEU A 104 -8.80 -9.26 -4.92
C LEU A 104 -9.83 -8.52 -5.82
N TRP A 105 -9.72 -7.19 -5.91
CA TRP A 105 -10.59 -6.31 -6.69
C TRP A 105 -12.08 -6.38 -6.31
N LYS A 106 -12.38 -6.51 -5.00
CA LYS A 106 -13.75 -6.59 -4.49
C LYS A 106 -14.21 -5.31 -3.80
N ALA A 107 -13.34 -4.68 -3.03
CA ALA A 107 -13.62 -3.40 -2.39
C ALA A 107 -13.43 -2.24 -3.38
N ILE A 108 -12.56 -2.40 -4.38
CA ILE A 108 -12.26 -1.42 -5.42
C ILE A 108 -12.56 -2.03 -6.79
N PRO A 109 -13.41 -1.41 -7.64
CA PRO A 109 -13.58 -1.84 -9.02
C PRO A 109 -12.29 -1.65 -9.82
N VAL A 110 -11.86 -2.71 -10.51
CA VAL A 110 -10.67 -2.66 -11.40
C VAL A 110 -10.78 -1.61 -12.51
N ASP A 111 -12.00 -1.28 -12.92
CA ASP A 111 -12.35 -0.30 -13.95
C ASP A 111 -12.82 1.04 -13.36
N MET A 112 -12.45 1.35 -12.10
CA MET A 112 -12.74 2.62 -11.46
C MET A 112 -12.18 3.80 -12.28
N ASP A 113 -10.91 3.73 -12.65
CA ASP A 113 -10.24 4.67 -13.54
C ASP A 113 -9.02 3.99 -14.20
N LYS A 114 -8.27 4.77 -15.00
CA LYS A 114 -7.07 4.28 -15.67
C LYS A 114 -5.98 3.83 -14.70
N TYR A 115 -5.94 4.35 -13.48
CA TYR A 115 -4.93 3.98 -12.49
C TYR A 115 -5.22 2.59 -11.92
N THR A 116 -6.47 2.29 -11.55
CA THR A 116 -6.85 0.93 -11.13
C THR A 116 -6.68 -0.08 -12.26
N ALA A 117 -7.01 0.31 -13.49
CA ALA A 117 -6.80 -0.54 -14.65
C ALA A 117 -5.31 -0.85 -14.86
N GLU A 118 -4.44 0.15 -14.72
CA GLU A 118 -3.00 -0.02 -14.89
C GLU A 118 -2.39 -0.93 -13.82
N VAL A 119 -2.84 -0.81 -12.56
CA VAL A 119 -2.39 -1.70 -11.48
C VAL A 119 -2.71 -3.17 -11.76
N GLU A 120 -3.87 -3.50 -12.35
CA GLU A 120 -4.19 -4.88 -12.73
C GLU A 120 -3.35 -5.36 -13.93
N LEU A 121 -3.15 -4.49 -14.92
CA LEU A 121 -2.56 -4.89 -16.20
C LEU A 121 -1.03 -4.97 -16.16
N ASP A 122 -0.39 -4.21 -15.28
CA ASP A 122 1.07 -4.14 -15.14
C ASP A 122 1.48 -4.00 -13.66
N GLN A 123 1.02 -4.95 -12.83
CA GLN A 123 1.30 -4.97 -11.39
C GLN A 123 2.79 -5.19 -11.10
N THR A 124 3.36 -4.40 -10.19
CA THR A 124 4.75 -4.51 -9.72
C THR A 124 4.84 -5.02 -8.27
N HIS A 125 3.91 -5.88 -7.83
CA HIS A 125 3.71 -6.39 -6.46
C HIS A 125 2.80 -5.52 -5.55
N GLY A 126 3.18 -5.35 -4.28
CA GLY A 126 2.33 -4.95 -3.16
C GLY A 126 2.49 -5.92 -1.97
N TYR A 127 1.95 -5.56 -0.81
CA TYR A 127 1.98 -6.40 0.39
C TYR A 127 0.64 -7.09 0.66
N PHE A 128 0.73 -8.33 1.13
CA PHE A 128 -0.36 -9.05 1.77
C PHE A 128 -0.07 -9.14 3.27
N ILE A 129 -0.98 -8.60 4.08
CA ILE A 129 -0.91 -8.68 5.54
C ILE A 129 -2.20 -9.31 6.06
N ARG A 130 -2.07 -10.32 6.91
CA ARG A 130 -3.22 -10.93 7.57
C ARG A 130 -2.94 -11.23 9.04
N SER A 131 -3.87 -10.88 9.91
CA SER A 131 -3.90 -11.36 11.29
C SER A 131 -4.91 -12.50 11.42
N GLU A 132 -4.48 -13.64 11.95
CA GLU A 132 -5.34 -14.79 12.22
C GLU A 132 -6.42 -14.47 13.26
N ALA A 133 -7.51 -15.24 13.26
CA ALA A 133 -8.64 -15.02 14.15
C ALA A 133 -8.20 -15.00 15.62
N GLY A 134 -8.64 -13.99 16.38
CA GLY A 134 -8.29 -13.79 17.78
C GLY A 134 -6.87 -13.31 18.06
N SER A 135 -5.99 -13.19 17.06
CA SER A 135 -4.61 -12.71 17.26
C SER A 135 -4.59 -11.20 17.57
N LYS A 136 -3.62 -10.75 18.38
CA LYS A 136 -3.49 -9.33 18.78
C LYS A 136 -2.11 -8.79 18.45
N VAL A 137 -1.92 -8.43 17.18
CA VAL A 137 -0.70 -7.84 16.64
C VAL A 137 -0.70 -6.33 16.92
N THR A 138 -0.53 -5.96 18.19
CA THR A 138 -0.61 -4.55 18.64
C THR A 138 0.71 -3.78 18.51
N MET A 139 1.83 -4.50 18.52
CA MET A 139 3.11 -3.95 18.05
C MET A 139 3.02 -3.72 16.54
N PRO A 140 3.45 -2.57 16.00
CA PRO A 140 3.25 -2.26 14.60
C PRO A 140 3.92 -3.25 13.65
N VAL A 141 3.18 -3.71 12.65
CA VAL A 141 3.75 -4.25 11.42
C VAL A 141 4.13 -3.06 10.56
N GLN A 142 5.37 -3.02 10.09
CA GLN A 142 5.80 -1.98 9.15
C GLN A 142 5.81 -2.50 7.72
N SER A 143 5.35 -1.69 6.78
CA SER A 143 5.49 -1.98 5.35
C SER A 143 5.98 -0.75 4.61
N CYS A 144 6.87 -0.94 3.66
CA CYS A 144 7.47 0.15 2.93
C CYS A 144 7.42 -0.09 1.42
N LEU A 145 7.01 0.96 0.71
CA LEU A 145 6.97 1.03 -0.74
C LEU A 145 7.93 2.15 -1.15
N PHE A 146 9.12 1.75 -1.58
CA PHE A 146 10.25 2.65 -1.76
C PHE A 146 10.64 2.75 -3.23
N ILE A 147 10.69 3.97 -3.77
CA ILE A 147 11.12 4.23 -5.15
C ILE A 147 12.53 4.80 -5.13
N THR A 148 13.47 4.16 -5.83
CA THR A 148 14.88 4.57 -5.91
C THR A 148 15.36 4.86 -7.33
N SER A 149 14.54 4.56 -8.33
CA SER A 149 14.87 4.77 -9.74
C SER A 149 14.05 5.92 -10.33
N ASP A 150 14.68 6.73 -11.18
CA ASP A 150 14.04 7.89 -11.81
C ASP A 150 13.13 7.49 -12.98
N LYS A 151 12.05 8.24 -13.19
CA LYS A 151 11.03 8.06 -14.23
C LYS A 151 10.35 6.69 -14.25
N ILE A 152 10.28 6.04 -13.10
CA ILE A 152 9.56 4.78 -12.97
C ILE A 152 8.12 5.00 -12.54
N ARG A 153 7.26 4.02 -12.83
CA ARG A 153 5.98 3.85 -12.15
C ARG A 153 5.99 2.60 -11.30
N GLN A 154 5.54 2.74 -10.06
CA GLN A 154 5.33 1.64 -9.13
C GLN A 154 3.82 1.38 -9.02
N ASN A 155 3.40 0.18 -9.44
CA ASN A 155 2.00 -0.23 -9.51
C ASN A 155 1.73 -1.32 -8.47
N VAL A 156 1.23 -0.93 -7.30
CA VAL A 156 1.09 -1.85 -6.17
C VAL A 156 -0.37 -2.17 -5.87
N HIS A 157 -0.63 -3.43 -5.57
CA HIS A 157 -1.92 -3.89 -5.05
C HIS A 157 -1.71 -4.56 -3.71
N ASN A 158 -2.14 -3.89 -2.65
CA ASN A 158 -2.04 -4.32 -1.28
C ASN A 158 -3.36 -4.91 -0.80
N ILE A 159 -3.30 -5.98 -0.02
CA ILE A 159 -4.46 -6.58 0.64
C ILE A 159 -4.14 -6.73 2.12
N VAL A 160 -5.05 -6.22 2.95
CA VAL A 160 -4.97 -6.34 4.40
C VAL A 160 -6.23 -7.01 4.93
N ILE A 161 -6.08 -8.08 5.69
CA ILE A 161 -7.20 -8.82 6.28
C ILE A 161 -6.98 -8.95 7.78
N ALA A 162 -7.88 -8.37 8.58
CA ALA A 162 -7.96 -8.67 10.00
C ALA A 162 -9.10 -9.65 10.24
N GLU A 163 -8.75 -10.91 10.54
CA GLU A 163 -9.74 -11.98 10.77
C GLU A 163 -10.54 -11.76 12.05
N GLU A 164 -11.60 -12.55 12.23
CA GLU A 164 -12.58 -12.38 13.31
C GLU A 164 -11.90 -12.24 14.69
N ASN A 165 -12.34 -11.21 15.42
CA ASN A 165 -11.84 -10.83 16.75
C ASN A 165 -10.32 -10.58 16.83
N SER A 166 -9.64 -10.32 15.72
CA SER A 166 -8.21 -9.98 15.70
C SER A 166 -7.93 -8.48 15.79
N GLU A 167 -6.72 -8.11 16.19
CA GLU A 167 -6.25 -6.72 16.21
C GLU A 167 -4.93 -6.60 15.46
N LEU A 168 -4.84 -5.61 14.57
CA LEU A 168 -3.69 -5.35 13.72
C LEU A 168 -3.32 -3.86 13.75
N HIS A 169 -2.09 -3.55 14.11
CA HIS A 169 -1.53 -2.20 14.04
C HIS A 169 -0.50 -2.14 12.92
N LEU A 170 -0.69 -1.22 11.97
CA LEU A 170 0.11 -1.05 10.77
C LEU A 170 0.71 0.34 10.70
N ILE A 171 2.00 0.40 10.35
CA ILE A 171 2.68 1.62 9.89
C ILE A 171 3.12 1.35 8.45
N THR A 172 2.65 2.16 7.51
CA THR A 172 3.09 2.10 6.11
C THR A 172 3.82 3.36 5.75
N GLY A 173 5.05 3.20 5.26
CA GLY A 173 5.86 4.28 4.73
C GLY A 173 5.92 4.18 3.22
N CYS A 174 5.47 5.20 2.51
CA CYS A 174 5.73 5.31 1.08
C CYS A 174 6.76 6.41 0.87
N SER A 175 7.92 6.05 0.32
CA SER A 175 9.07 6.93 0.26
C SER A 175 9.71 6.94 -1.13
N VAL A 176 10.43 8.01 -1.44
CA VAL A 176 11.28 8.10 -2.62
C VAL A 176 12.70 8.44 -2.18
N SER A 177 13.72 7.87 -2.84
CA SER A 177 15.10 8.27 -2.60
C SER A 177 15.30 9.74 -2.96
N HIS A 178 16.10 10.44 -2.17
CA HIS A 178 16.52 11.82 -2.44
C HIS A 178 17.19 12.04 -3.82
N THR A 179 17.61 10.97 -4.51
CA THR A 179 18.21 11.02 -5.85
C THR A 179 17.19 11.02 -7.00
N VAL A 180 15.92 10.72 -6.71
CA VAL A 180 14.86 10.62 -7.72
C VAL A 180 14.25 11.99 -7.96
N ASN A 181 14.16 12.38 -9.23
CA ASN A 181 13.58 13.66 -9.62
C ASN A 181 12.10 13.52 -9.94
N SER A 182 11.69 12.41 -10.54
CA SER A 182 10.32 12.19 -11.02
C SER A 182 9.95 10.72 -10.95
N ALA A 183 8.80 10.41 -10.36
CA ALA A 183 8.26 9.05 -10.32
C ALA A 183 6.72 9.08 -10.23
N LEU A 184 6.10 7.94 -10.52
CA LEU A 184 4.67 7.73 -10.37
C LEU A 184 4.39 6.59 -9.41
N HIS A 185 3.56 6.83 -8.39
CA HIS A 185 3.08 5.80 -7.49
C HIS A 185 1.58 5.56 -7.71
N LEU A 186 1.24 4.39 -8.25
CA LEU A 186 -0.14 3.90 -8.38
C LEU A 186 -0.38 2.84 -7.30
N GLY A 187 -1.15 3.20 -6.28
CA GLY A 187 -1.37 2.34 -5.12
C GLY A 187 -2.82 1.92 -4.96
N VAL A 188 -3.11 0.62 -5.01
CA VAL A 188 -4.43 0.06 -4.68
C VAL A 188 -4.31 -0.66 -3.36
N SER A 189 -5.16 -0.34 -2.38
CA SER A 189 -5.15 -0.99 -1.06
C SER A 189 -6.56 -1.38 -0.64
N GLU A 190 -6.79 -2.67 -0.46
CA GLU A 190 -8.07 -3.22 0.00
C GLU A 190 -7.94 -3.75 1.43
N PHE A 191 -8.73 -3.20 2.35
CA PHE A 191 -8.75 -3.60 3.75
C PHE A 191 -10.05 -4.32 4.08
N TYR A 192 -9.93 -5.46 4.74
CA TYR A 192 -11.06 -6.28 5.18
C TYR A 192 -11.00 -6.47 6.68
N VAL A 193 -11.90 -5.78 7.39
CA VAL A 193 -12.03 -5.85 8.85
C VAL A 193 -13.19 -6.79 9.16
N LYS A 194 -12.86 -8.02 9.55
CA LYS A 194 -13.86 -9.04 9.88
C LYS A 194 -14.56 -8.73 11.19
N LYS A 195 -15.58 -9.53 11.49
CA LYS A 195 -16.39 -9.38 12.70
C LYS A 195 -15.52 -9.21 13.96
N GLY A 196 -15.79 -8.16 14.74
CA GLY A 196 -15.08 -7.84 15.98
C GLY A 196 -13.59 -7.51 15.82
N ALA A 197 -13.08 -7.44 14.58
CA ALA A 197 -11.68 -7.16 14.31
C ALA A 197 -11.38 -5.66 14.38
N LYS A 198 -10.11 -5.32 14.60
CA LYS A 198 -9.65 -3.93 14.64
C LYS A 198 -8.39 -3.74 13.82
N ILE A 199 -8.40 -2.75 12.94
CA ILE A 199 -7.20 -2.26 12.25
C ILE A 199 -6.93 -0.83 12.68
N THR A 200 -5.69 -0.58 13.10
CA THR A 200 -5.13 0.78 13.24
C THR A 200 -4.07 0.95 12.16
N PHE A 201 -4.29 1.88 11.24
CA PHE A 201 -3.47 2.09 10.06
C PHE A 201 -2.90 3.50 10.05
N THR A 202 -1.59 3.61 10.15
CA THR A 202 -0.87 4.88 10.01
C THR A 202 -0.08 4.86 8.72
N MET A 203 -0.35 5.82 7.84
CA MET A 203 0.37 6.01 6.58
C MET A 203 1.20 7.29 6.66
N VAL A 204 2.50 7.16 6.40
CA VAL A 204 3.42 8.29 6.27
C VAL A 204 3.91 8.33 4.83
N HIS A 205 3.57 9.41 4.13
CA HIS A 205 4.06 9.68 2.79
C HIS A 205 5.27 10.62 2.87
N ASN A 206 6.41 10.16 2.36
CA ASN A 206 7.62 10.95 2.19
C ASN A 206 8.03 11.00 0.71
N TRP A 207 7.53 11.96 -0.05
CA TRP A 207 7.80 12.05 -1.48
C TRP A 207 8.83 13.14 -1.80
N GLY A 208 9.05 13.35 -3.10
CA GLY A 208 9.80 14.46 -3.66
C GLY A 208 8.91 15.34 -4.54
N GLY A 209 9.35 16.58 -4.79
CA GLY A 209 8.57 17.59 -5.51
C GLY A 209 8.17 17.21 -6.95
N GLY A 210 8.83 16.23 -7.58
CA GLY A 210 8.45 15.73 -8.91
C GLY A 210 7.67 14.41 -8.91
N VAL A 211 7.24 13.92 -7.74
CA VAL A 211 6.52 12.64 -7.64
C VAL A 211 5.01 12.83 -7.74
N GLU A 212 4.38 12.01 -8.58
CA GLU A 212 2.92 11.94 -8.75
C GLU A 212 2.37 10.70 -8.06
N VAL A 213 1.26 10.85 -7.32
CA VAL A 213 0.76 9.80 -6.42
C VAL A 213 -0.76 9.64 -6.62
N ARG A 214 -1.20 8.42 -6.93
CA ARG A 214 -2.62 8.08 -7.17
C ARG A 214 -3.06 6.86 -6.34
N PRO A 215 -3.25 7.01 -5.03
CA PRO A 215 -3.78 5.94 -4.19
C PRO A 215 -5.29 5.77 -4.40
N ARG A 216 -5.76 4.51 -4.43
CA ARG A 216 -7.16 4.09 -4.30
C ARG A 216 -7.23 3.11 -3.15
N SER A 217 -7.92 3.49 -2.08
CA SER A 217 -8.06 2.64 -0.91
C SER A 217 -9.52 2.44 -0.58
N ALA A 218 -9.88 1.20 -0.25
CA ALA A 218 -11.22 0.87 0.23
C ALA A 218 -11.13 -0.06 1.43
N VAL A 219 -12.04 0.14 2.38
CA VAL A 219 -12.13 -0.63 3.62
C VAL A 219 -13.54 -1.21 3.71
N VAL A 220 -13.65 -2.51 3.96
CA VAL A 220 -14.92 -3.19 4.25
C VAL A 220 -14.92 -3.62 5.72
N ILE A 221 -15.89 -3.15 6.49
CA ILE A 221 -15.98 -3.40 7.94
C ILE A 221 -17.25 -4.18 8.27
N GLU A 222 -17.07 -5.40 8.77
CA GLU A 222 -18.13 -6.30 9.23
C GLU A 222 -18.58 -5.96 10.67
N ASP A 223 -19.46 -6.78 11.24
CA ASP A 223 -20.12 -6.54 12.54
C ASP A 223 -19.11 -6.25 13.66
N ASP A 224 -19.37 -5.21 14.46
CA ASP A 224 -18.54 -4.76 15.59
C ASP A 224 -17.07 -4.41 15.23
N GLY A 225 -16.72 -4.39 13.94
CA GLY A 225 -15.38 -4.08 13.46
C GLY A 225 -15.00 -2.60 13.62
N VAL A 226 -13.70 -2.35 13.73
CA VAL A 226 -13.14 -1.01 13.93
C VAL A 226 -11.99 -0.75 12.97
N TYR A 227 -12.06 0.37 12.23
CA TYR A 227 -10.95 0.86 11.41
C TYR A 227 -10.55 2.26 11.85
N ILE A 228 -9.27 2.46 12.12
CA ILE A 228 -8.70 3.77 12.45
C ILE A 228 -7.61 4.05 11.42
N SER A 229 -7.71 5.18 10.72
CA SER A 229 -6.71 5.64 9.75
C SER A 229 -6.13 6.98 10.16
N ASN A 230 -4.80 7.06 10.18
CA ASN A 230 -4.02 8.28 10.33
C ASN A 230 -3.18 8.46 9.08
N TYR A 231 -3.42 9.53 8.34
CA TYR A 231 -2.65 9.86 7.15
C TYR A 231 -1.77 11.09 7.40
N ILE A 232 -0.49 10.98 7.07
CA ILE A 232 0.50 12.03 7.28
C ILE A 232 1.25 12.29 5.98
N LEU A 233 1.24 13.54 5.53
CA LEU A 233 2.08 14.05 4.45
C LEU A 233 2.59 15.44 4.84
N VAL A 234 3.89 15.55 5.12
CA VAL A 234 4.51 16.82 5.52
C VAL A 234 5.72 17.19 4.68
N THR A 235 5.98 16.42 3.62
CA THR A 235 7.06 16.66 2.66
C THR A 235 6.49 16.99 1.27
N PRO A 236 7.31 17.57 0.37
CA PRO A 236 6.85 17.95 -0.97
C PRO A 236 6.36 16.76 -1.79
N VAL A 237 5.35 17.01 -2.61
CA VAL A 237 4.84 16.09 -3.63
C VAL A 237 4.34 16.91 -4.81
N LYS A 238 4.56 16.46 -6.05
CA LYS A 238 4.09 17.19 -7.24
C LYS A 238 2.56 17.25 -7.27
N SER A 239 1.95 16.08 -7.14
CA SER A 239 0.51 15.91 -7.30
C SER A 239 0.06 14.66 -6.57
N LEU A 240 -0.74 14.83 -5.50
CA LEU A 240 -1.39 13.74 -4.78
C LEU A 240 -2.90 13.82 -4.98
N GLN A 241 -3.49 12.72 -5.42
CA GLN A 241 -4.94 12.56 -5.39
C GLN A 241 -5.32 11.20 -4.81
N MET A 242 -5.97 11.23 -3.66
CA MET A 242 -6.59 10.07 -3.02
C MET A 242 -7.99 10.42 -2.52
N PHE A 243 -8.87 9.41 -2.46
CA PHE A 243 -10.17 9.54 -1.80
C PHE A 243 -10.56 8.18 -1.20
N PRO A 244 -9.99 7.82 -0.03
CA PRO A 244 -10.25 6.52 0.59
C PRO A 244 -11.72 6.39 0.96
N THR A 245 -12.32 5.22 0.71
CA THR A 245 -13.72 4.93 1.02
C THR A 245 -13.83 3.82 2.06
N THR A 246 -14.63 4.04 3.10
CA THR A 246 -14.89 3.04 4.15
C THR A 246 -16.34 2.60 4.13
N TYR A 247 -16.58 1.32 3.88
CA TYR A 247 -17.88 0.67 3.87
C TYR A 247 -18.15 0.01 5.23
N CYS A 248 -18.90 0.70 6.09
CA CYS A 248 -19.42 0.15 7.35
C CYS A 248 -20.64 -0.75 7.06
N VAL A 249 -20.39 -1.97 6.56
CA VAL A 249 -21.45 -2.90 6.15
C VAL A 249 -22.07 -3.66 7.33
N GLY A 250 -21.31 -3.86 8.40
CA GLY A 250 -21.75 -4.57 9.60
C GLY A 250 -22.44 -3.68 10.65
N ARG A 251 -23.20 -4.33 11.52
CA ARG A 251 -23.81 -3.69 12.69
C ARG A 251 -22.72 -3.18 13.65
N ASN A 252 -22.85 -1.95 14.13
CA ASN A 252 -21.88 -1.30 15.03
C ASN A 252 -20.45 -1.13 14.45
N ALA A 253 -20.28 -1.29 13.15
CA ALA A 253 -19.02 -0.99 12.48
C ALA A 253 -18.63 0.48 12.70
N ARG A 254 -17.36 0.73 13.03
CA ARG A 254 -16.85 2.05 13.37
C ARG A 254 -15.61 2.39 12.55
N ALA A 255 -15.56 3.62 12.05
CA ALA A 255 -14.43 4.14 11.30
C ALA A 255 -14.04 5.53 11.80
N THR A 256 -12.73 5.74 11.95
CA THR A 256 -12.15 7.07 12.22
C THR A 256 -11.07 7.32 11.18
N SER A 257 -11.10 8.48 10.52
CA SER A 257 -10.10 8.88 9.55
C SER A 257 -9.57 10.26 9.90
N GLN A 258 -8.25 10.39 9.93
CA GLN A 258 -7.52 11.61 10.25
C GLN A 258 -6.49 11.88 9.16
N SER A 259 -6.28 13.15 8.82
CA SER A 259 -5.29 13.55 7.83
C SER A 259 -4.58 14.81 8.29
N ILE A 260 -3.25 14.75 8.30
CA ILE A 260 -2.36 15.87 8.55
C ILE A 260 -1.58 16.09 7.26
N VAL A 261 -1.86 17.20 6.58
CA VAL A 261 -1.26 17.53 5.29
C VAL A 261 -0.66 18.92 5.36
N TYR A 262 0.61 19.04 5.03
CA TYR A 262 1.29 20.31 4.84
C TYR A 262 1.66 20.49 3.37
N ALA A 263 1.00 21.42 2.68
CA ALA A 263 1.26 21.73 1.28
C ALA A 263 2.25 22.90 1.19
N THR A 264 3.43 22.66 0.61
CA THR A 264 4.45 23.68 0.35
C THR A 264 4.24 24.35 -1.01
N ASN A 265 4.64 25.62 -1.14
CA ASN A 265 4.47 26.40 -2.38
C ASN A 265 5.39 26.00 -3.55
N ASP A 266 6.35 25.09 -3.32
CA ASP A 266 7.43 24.78 -4.27
C ASP A 266 7.19 23.47 -5.06
N ALA A 267 5.95 23.22 -5.50
CA ALA A 267 5.63 22.10 -6.41
C ALA A 267 5.76 22.51 -7.89
#